data_AF-A0A3D0IHT9-F1
#
_entry.id   AF-A0A3D0IHT9-F1
#
_cell.length_a   1.000
_cell.length_b   1.000
_cell.length_c   1.000
_cell.angle_alpha   90.00
_cell.angle_beta   90.00
_cell.angle_gamma   90.00
#
_symmetry.space_group_name_H-M   'P 1'
#
loop_
_entity.id
_entity.type
_entity.pdbx_description
1 polymer ?
#
loop_
_entity_poly.entity_id
_entity_poly.type
_entity_poly.pdbx_seq_one_letter_code
_entity_poly.pdbx_strand_id
1 'polypeptide(L)'
;MGNDSRKDEHPAMRVEILTEDRSGGVVLERLTRCILKEFTSDFSCHLRPHRGCGYWPNNPDAKPEPFAAGLLELLPAKLRAYDKVYAGTDTIVIVCIDSDDHDPDELMSRLKGTCRKYASGLSTVIAISVEEMESWMLADKNALVMAYPDADLE
;
A
#
# COMPACT_ATOMS: atom_id res chain seq x y z
N MET A 1 34.85 14.74 26.78
CA MET A 1 33.45 14.32 26.58
C MET A 1 33.14 14.44 25.10
N GLY A 2 33.05 13.31 24.38
CA GLY A 2 32.67 13.30 22.97
C GLY A 2 31.20 13.69 22.83
N ASN A 3 30.93 14.70 22.02
CA ASN A 3 29.59 15.15 21.69
C ASN A 3 28.99 14.11 20.73
N ASP A 4 28.20 13.18 21.26
CA ASP A 4 27.43 12.21 20.48
C ASP A 4 26.24 12.94 19.84
N SER A 5 26.50 13.55 18.68
CA SER A 5 25.51 14.26 17.86
C SER A 5 25.01 13.37 16.72
N ARG A 6 24.63 12.12 17.00
CA ARG A 6 23.97 11.21 16.04
C ARG A 6 22.54 10.88 16.46
N LYS A 7 21.70 11.90 16.68
CA LYS A 7 20.29 11.67 17.03
C LYS A 7 19.27 11.90 15.92
N ASP A 8 19.65 12.46 14.77
CA ASP A 8 18.68 12.79 13.72
C ASP A 8 19.17 12.42 12.31
N GLU A 9 19.94 11.34 12.16
CA GLU A 9 20.16 10.77 10.82
C GLU A 9 18.93 9.91 10.48
N HIS A 10 18.00 10.49 9.71
CA HIS A 10 17.05 9.68 8.97
C HIS A 10 17.88 8.76 8.06
N PRO A 11 17.57 7.44 8.02
CA PRO A 11 18.25 6.53 7.12
C PRO A 11 18.15 7.08 5.70
N ALA A 12 19.20 6.89 4.89
CA ALA A 12 19.25 7.43 3.54
C ALA A 12 17.97 7.12 2.75
N MET A 13 17.42 5.90 2.91
CA MET A 13 16.14 5.49 2.33
C MET A 13 15.10 5.09 3.38
N ARG A 14 13.84 5.47 3.17
CA ARG A 14 12.69 5.05 3.97
C ARG A 14 11.62 4.40 3.12
N VAL A 15 11.07 3.29 3.57
CA VAL A 15 9.91 2.63 2.95
C VAL A 15 8.78 2.49 3.96
N GLU A 16 7.62 3.06 3.65
CA GLU A 16 6.37 2.88 4.39
C GLU A 16 5.45 1.96 3.59
N ILE A 17 5.11 0.80 4.14
CA ILE A 17 4.22 -0.18 3.51
C ILE A 17 2.84 -0.06 4.16
N LEU A 18 1.88 0.49 3.43
CA LEU A 18 0.47 0.57 3.81
C LEU A 18 -0.25 -0.64 3.23
N THR A 19 -0.80 -1.48 4.09
CA THR A 19 -1.51 -2.71 3.67
C THR A 19 -2.82 -2.83 4.41
N GLU A 20 -3.81 -3.49 3.82
CA GLU A 20 -5.11 -3.68 4.43
C GLU A 20 -5.14 -4.76 5.52
N ASP A 21 -4.32 -5.78 5.37
CA ASP A 21 -4.26 -6.93 6.26
C ASP A 21 -2.86 -7.06 6.89
N ARG A 22 -2.79 -7.75 8.04
CA ARG A 22 -1.52 -7.91 8.77
C ARG A 22 -0.68 -9.06 8.21
N SER A 23 -1.30 -10.13 7.77
CA SER A 23 -0.65 -11.38 7.34
C SER A 23 0.16 -11.18 6.06
N GLY A 24 -0.47 -10.69 4.99
CA GLY A 24 0.19 -10.35 3.71
C GLY A 24 1.25 -9.28 3.91
N GLY A 25 0.96 -8.31 4.78
CA GLY A 25 1.90 -7.27 5.20
C GLY A 25 3.25 -7.77 5.70
N VAL A 26 3.28 -8.81 6.54
CA VAL A 26 4.55 -9.36 7.08
C VAL A 26 5.40 -9.97 5.98
N VAL A 27 4.78 -10.66 5.01
CA VAL A 27 5.48 -11.24 3.86
C VAL A 27 6.06 -10.12 3.00
N LEU A 28 5.26 -9.10 2.69
CA LEU A 28 5.70 -7.93 1.91
C LEU A 28 6.85 -7.19 2.59
N GLU A 29 6.77 -6.96 3.89
CA GLU A 29 7.86 -6.33 4.65
C GLU A 29 9.15 -7.17 4.56
N ARG A 30 9.04 -8.49 4.73
CA ARG A 30 10.21 -9.37 4.67
C ARG A 30 10.85 -9.37 3.28
N LEU A 31 10.05 -9.49 2.23
CA LEU A 31 10.52 -9.46 0.84
C LEU A 31 11.16 -8.13 0.50
N THR A 32 10.51 -7.01 0.86
CA THR A 32 11.04 -5.66 0.65
C THR A 32 12.41 -5.50 1.32
N ARG A 33 12.55 -5.94 2.58
CA ARG A 33 13.84 -5.89 3.28
C ARG A 33 14.90 -6.79 2.64
N CYS A 34 14.53 -7.96 2.14
CA CYS A 34 15.49 -8.84 1.45
C CYS A 34 15.99 -8.19 0.16
N ILE A 35 15.08 -7.62 -0.64
CA ILE A 35 15.42 -6.93 -1.89
C ILE A 35 16.32 -5.72 -1.60
N LEU A 36 15.91 -4.84 -0.67
CA LEU A 36 16.66 -3.61 -0.38
C LEU A 36 18.08 -3.86 0.14
N LYS A 37 18.32 -4.96 0.88
CA LYS A 37 19.66 -5.33 1.37
C LYS A 37 20.66 -5.58 0.25
N GLU A 38 20.20 -5.97 -0.93
CA GLU A 38 21.06 -6.17 -2.10
C GLU A 38 21.51 -4.84 -2.73
N PHE A 39 20.80 -3.73 -2.44
CA PHE A 39 21.06 -2.41 -3.02
C PHE A 39 21.66 -1.41 -2.03
N THR A 40 21.26 -1.45 -0.76
CA THR A 40 21.72 -0.52 0.27
C THR A 40 21.67 -1.13 1.66
N SER A 41 22.60 -0.72 2.53
CA SER A 41 22.61 -1.06 3.96
C SER A 41 21.97 0.02 4.83
N ASP A 42 21.72 1.22 4.28
CA ASP A 42 21.17 2.36 5.01
C ASP A 42 19.71 2.61 4.59
N PHE A 43 18.81 1.79 5.15
CA PHE A 43 17.38 1.92 4.90
C PHE A 43 16.54 1.59 6.13
N SER A 44 15.35 2.16 6.18
CA SER A 44 14.28 1.73 7.08
C SER A 44 13.07 1.24 6.30
N CYS A 45 12.41 0.23 6.82
CA CYS A 45 11.16 -0.29 6.29
C CYS A 45 10.14 -0.35 7.43
N HIS A 46 8.92 0.10 7.19
CA HIS A 46 7.88 0.21 8.20
C HIS A 46 6.56 -0.35 7.67
N LEU A 47 6.11 -1.45 8.26
CA LEU A 47 4.80 -2.03 7.95
C LEU A 47 3.70 -1.30 8.73
N ARG A 48 2.63 -0.91 8.03
CA ARG A 48 1.47 -0.20 8.56
C ARG A 48 0.19 -0.94 8.12
N PRO A 49 -0.20 -1.99 8.85
CA PRO A 49 -1.42 -2.72 8.55
C PRO A 49 -2.65 -1.92 8.97
N HIS A 50 -3.75 -2.15 8.27
CA HIS A 50 -5.07 -1.58 8.54
C HIS A 50 -6.05 -2.71 8.91
N ARG A 51 -7.34 -2.40 9.00
CA ARG A 51 -8.40 -3.39 9.24
C ARG A 51 -9.26 -3.52 7.99
N GLY A 52 -8.73 -4.20 6.98
CA GLY A 52 -9.35 -4.40 5.67
C GLY A 52 -9.29 -3.18 4.75
N CYS A 53 -9.80 -3.35 3.54
CA CYS A 53 -9.84 -2.32 2.50
C CYS A 53 -10.57 -1.05 2.98
N GLY A 54 -11.76 -1.22 3.56
CA GLY A 54 -12.65 -0.12 3.92
C GLY A 54 -13.25 0.54 2.69
N TYR A 55 -13.58 1.83 2.78
CA TYR A 55 -14.15 2.60 1.68
C TYR A 55 -13.48 3.96 1.55
N TRP A 56 -13.65 4.57 0.38
CA TRP A 56 -13.19 5.92 0.15
C TRP A 56 -14.05 6.94 0.90
N PRO A 57 -13.46 7.85 1.69
CA PRO A 57 -14.22 8.83 2.44
C PRO A 57 -14.95 9.80 1.53
N ASN A 58 -16.15 10.23 1.93
CA ASN A 58 -16.95 11.24 1.21
C ASN A 58 -16.21 12.58 1.09
N ASN A 59 -15.44 12.93 2.12
CA ASN A 59 -14.57 14.11 2.10
C ASN A 59 -13.12 13.70 2.43
N PRO A 60 -12.31 13.37 1.42
CA PRO A 60 -10.94 12.92 1.62
C PRO A 60 -10.03 14.00 2.23
N ASP A 61 -10.37 15.29 2.12
CA ASP A 61 -9.59 16.42 2.65
C ASP A 61 -9.83 16.64 4.15
N ALA A 62 -10.94 16.13 4.70
CA ALA A 62 -11.26 16.22 6.12
C ALA A 62 -10.36 15.32 6.98
N LYS A 63 -10.46 15.50 8.30
CA LYS A 63 -9.90 14.56 9.28
C LYS A 63 -10.65 13.22 9.15
N PRO A 64 -9.97 12.06 9.24
CA PRO A 64 -10.65 10.77 9.27
C PRO A 64 -11.68 10.67 10.39
N GLU A 65 -12.73 9.89 10.15
CA GLU A 65 -13.73 9.56 11.15
C GLU A 65 -13.09 8.87 12.37
N PRO A 66 -13.60 9.07 13.61
CA PRO A 66 -12.98 8.54 14.83
C PRO A 66 -12.75 7.03 14.85
N PHE A 67 -13.56 6.28 14.10
CA PHE A 67 -13.50 4.81 14.04
C PHE A 67 -12.98 4.29 12.70
N ALA A 68 -12.53 5.18 11.80
CA ALA A 68 -11.92 4.79 10.54
C ALA A 68 -10.68 3.92 10.83
N ALA A 69 -10.65 2.76 10.20
CA ALA A 69 -9.60 1.76 10.41
C ALA A 69 -9.20 1.05 9.13
N GLY A 70 -9.98 1.17 8.06
CA GLY A 70 -9.68 0.63 6.75
C GLY A 70 -8.56 1.40 6.05
N LEU A 71 -7.92 0.73 5.09
CA LEU A 71 -6.84 1.32 4.30
C LEU A 71 -7.34 2.55 3.53
N LEU A 72 -8.41 2.42 2.74
CA LEU A 72 -8.92 3.50 1.88
C LEU A 72 -9.48 4.69 2.67
N GLU A 73 -10.07 4.43 3.84
CA GLU A 73 -10.61 5.47 4.73
C GLU A 73 -9.48 6.37 5.25
N LEU A 74 -8.35 5.76 5.61
CA LEU A 74 -7.21 6.43 6.24
C LEU A 74 -6.15 6.91 5.24
N LEU A 75 -6.12 6.35 4.03
CA LEU A 75 -5.10 6.58 3.03
C LEU A 75 -4.92 8.08 2.70
N PRO A 76 -5.97 8.88 2.41
CA PRO A 76 -5.79 10.30 2.12
C PRO A 76 -5.10 11.07 3.25
N ALA A 77 -5.50 10.81 4.49
CA ALA A 77 -4.93 11.49 5.66
C ALA A 77 -3.49 11.05 5.94
N LYS A 78 -3.17 9.77 5.75
CA LYS A 78 -1.80 9.26 5.89
C LYS A 78 -0.88 9.86 4.84
N LEU A 79 -1.31 9.89 3.57
CA LEU A 79 -0.52 10.47 2.49
C LEU A 79 -0.22 11.95 2.74
N ARG A 80 -1.22 12.75 3.16
CA ARG A 80 -0.98 14.15 3.56
C ARG A 80 0.01 14.29 4.70
N ALA A 81 -0.10 13.43 5.72
CA ALA A 81 0.82 13.46 6.84
C ALA A 81 2.25 13.08 6.42
N TYR A 82 2.40 12.08 5.55
CA TYR A 82 3.69 11.66 5.03
C TYR A 82 4.30 12.71 4.11
N ASP A 83 3.53 13.28 3.19
CA ASP A 83 4.01 14.33 2.29
C ASP A 83 4.52 15.53 3.09
N LYS A 84 3.75 15.95 4.11
CA LYS A 84 4.16 17.04 5.01
C LYS A 84 5.48 16.78 5.74
N VAL A 85 5.76 15.53 6.12
CA VAL A 85 6.92 15.18 6.97
C VAL A 85 8.13 14.76 6.13
N TYR A 86 7.91 14.09 5.01
CA TYR A 86 8.94 13.38 4.25
C TYR A 86 9.12 13.89 2.81
N ALA A 87 8.36 14.89 2.35
CA ALA A 87 8.57 15.46 1.02
C ALA A 87 10.02 15.96 0.87
N GLY A 88 10.64 15.62 -0.27
CA GLY A 88 12.04 15.94 -0.55
C GLY A 88 13.06 15.02 0.09
N THR A 89 12.63 13.96 0.79
CA THR A 89 13.49 12.86 1.25
C THR A 89 13.36 11.65 0.32
N ASP A 90 14.27 10.68 0.43
CA ASP A 90 14.16 9.40 -0.28
C ASP A 90 13.21 8.45 0.48
N THR A 91 11.93 8.86 0.52
CA THR A 91 10.84 8.09 1.11
C THR A 91 9.95 7.51 0.02
N ILE A 92 9.75 6.20 0.07
CA ILE A 92 8.85 5.43 -0.79
C ILE A 92 7.64 4.99 0.03
N VAL A 93 6.43 5.30 -0.46
CA VAL A 93 5.18 4.78 0.10
C VAL A 93 4.67 3.68 -0.81
N ILE A 94 4.62 2.46 -0.29
CA ILE A 94 4.02 1.31 -0.96
C ILE A 94 2.60 1.14 -0.44
N VAL A 95 1.62 1.13 -1.33
CA VAL A 95 0.22 0.84 -1.02
C VAL A 95 -0.11 -0.54 -1.58
N CYS A 96 -0.44 -1.48 -0.71
CA CYS A 96 -0.81 -2.85 -1.03
C CYS A 96 -2.27 -3.08 -0.63
N ILE A 97 -3.08 -3.58 -1.56
CA ILE A 97 -4.50 -3.83 -1.33
C ILE A 97 -4.97 -4.97 -2.23
N ASP A 98 -5.93 -5.76 -1.78
CA ASP A 98 -6.68 -6.65 -2.65
C ASP A 98 -7.67 -5.88 -3.52
N SER A 99 -7.90 -6.37 -4.73
CA SER A 99 -9.03 -5.89 -5.52
C SER A 99 -10.36 -6.28 -4.89
N ASP A 100 -10.42 -7.39 -4.14
CA ASP A 100 -11.68 -8.01 -3.70
C ASP A 100 -12.67 -8.08 -4.89
N ASP A 101 -13.90 -7.57 -4.71
CA ASP A 101 -14.94 -7.45 -5.74
C ASP A 101 -14.81 -6.17 -6.61
N HIS A 102 -13.76 -5.37 -6.45
CA HIS A 102 -13.57 -4.13 -7.22
C HIS A 102 -12.87 -4.41 -8.55
N ASP A 103 -13.24 -3.65 -9.58
CA ASP A 103 -12.49 -3.60 -10.82
C ASP A 103 -11.04 -3.11 -10.56
N PRO A 104 -10.00 -3.91 -10.87
CA PRO A 104 -8.62 -3.54 -10.57
C PRO A 104 -8.15 -2.27 -11.27
N ASP A 105 -8.67 -1.98 -12.47
CA ASP A 105 -8.31 -0.79 -13.24
C ASP A 105 -8.93 0.48 -12.64
N GLU A 106 -10.19 0.42 -12.23
CA GLU A 106 -10.87 1.49 -11.49
C GLU A 106 -10.16 1.76 -10.16
N LEU A 107 -9.84 0.70 -9.41
CA LEU A 107 -9.13 0.79 -8.13
C LEU A 107 -7.75 1.41 -8.32
N MET A 108 -6.98 0.93 -9.30
CA MET A 108 -5.66 1.47 -9.67
C MET A 108 -5.75 2.95 -10.06
N SER A 109 -6.71 3.31 -10.91
CA SER A 109 -6.93 4.70 -11.34
C SER A 109 -7.20 5.62 -10.16
N ARG A 110 -8.05 5.17 -9.23
CA ARG A 110 -8.44 5.94 -8.04
C ARG A 110 -7.31 6.04 -7.02
N LEU A 111 -6.54 4.98 -6.81
CA LEU A 111 -5.34 4.99 -5.96
C LEU A 111 -4.27 5.93 -6.54
N LYS A 112 -4.00 5.86 -7.85
CA LYS A 112 -3.08 6.80 -8.53
C LYS A 112 -3.54 8.24 -8.38
N GLY A 113 -4.83 8.52 -8.55
CA GLY A 113 -5.41 9.84 -8.34
C GLY A 113 -5.18 10.37 -6.92
N THR A 114 -5.40 9.52 -5.93
CA THR A 114 -5.21 9.84 -4.51
C THR A 114 -3.74 10.09 -4.18
N CYS A 115 -2.83 9.22 -4.63
CA CYS A 115 -1.39 9.41 -4.44
C CYS A 115 -0.89 10.71 -5.09
N ARG A 116 -1.30 10.99 -6.33
CA ARG A 116 -0.95 12.26 -7.00
C ARG A 116 -1.47 13.49 -6.27
N LYS A 117 -2.67 13.42 -5.67
CA LYS A 117 -3.26 14.55 -4.94
C LYS A 117 -2.61 14.79 -3.58
N TYR A 118 -2.27 13.73 -2.85
CA TYR A 118 -1.90 13.82 -1.42
C TYR A 118 -0.46 13.50 -1.09
N ALA A 119 0.31 12.94 -2.02
CA ALA A 119 1.71 12.55 -1.86
C ALA A 119 2.55 13.00 -3.07
N SER A 120 2.30 14.20 -3.57
CA SER A 120 2.97 14.74 -4.76
C SER A 120 4.48 14.92 -4.59
N GLY A 121 4.97 15.05 -3.35
CA GLY A 121 6.39 15.16 -3.02
C GLY A 121 7.06 13.83 -2.69
N LEU A 122 6.37 12.70 -2.87
CA LEU A 122 6.85 11.36 -2.51
C LEU A 122 6.80 10.39 -3.69
N SER A 123 7.70 9.42 -3.65
CA SER A 123 7.63 8.25 -4.53
C SER A 123 6.55 7.30 -4.02
N THR A 124 5.61 6.92 -4.88
CA THR A 124 4.54 5.98 -4.53
C THR A 124 4.57 4.74 -5.43
N VAL A 125 4.38 3.58 -4.82
CA VAL A 125 4.22 2.29 -5.51
C VAL A 125 2.87 1.74 -5.11
N ILE A 126 2.08 1.29 -6.09
CA ILE A 126 0.77 0.69 -5.86
C ILE A 126 0.85 -0.77 -6.31
N ALA A 127 0.55 -1.68 -5.40
CA ALA A 127 0.41 -3.10 -5.66
C ALA A 127 -1.03 -3.50 -5.36
N ILE A 128 -1.69 -4.07 -6.37
CA ILE A 128 -3.03 -4.64 -6.22
C ILE A 128 -2.87 -6.15 -6.35
N SER A 129 -3.25 -6.90 -5.32
CA SER A 129 -3.44 -8.35 -5.50
C SER A 129 -4.76 -8.57 -6.21
N VAL A 130 -4.71 -9.35 -7.28
CA VAL A 130 -5.91 -9.84 -7.97
C VAL A 130 -6.00 -11.32 -7.64
N GLU A 131 -6.96 -11.71 -6.81
CA GLU A 131 -7.14 -13.12 -6.44
C GLU A 131 -7.74 -13.93 -7.59
N GLU A 132 -6.89 -14.33 -8.54
CA GLU A 132 -7.27 -15.33 -9.55
C GLU A 132 -7.14 -16.76 -8.98
N MET A 133 -6.29 -16.97 -7.97
CA MET A 133 -5.75 -18.29 -7.64
C MET A 133 -6.68 -19.16 -6.75
N GLU A 134 -7.55 -18.56 -5.94
CA GLU A 134 -8.51 -19.32 -5.12
C GLU A 134 -9.63 -19.93 -5.96
N SER A 135 -10.07 -19.25 -7.02
CA SER A 135 -11.04 -19.75 -8.00
C SER A 135 -10.52 -21.01 -8.73
N TRP A 136 -9.22 -21.03 -9.05
CA TRP A 136 -8.56 -22.21 -9.63
C TRP A 136 -8.49 -23.38 -8.64
N MET A 137 -8.24 -23.11 -7.36
CA MET A 137 -8.13 -24.13 -6.32
C MET A 137 -9.49 -24.76 -5.95
N LEU A 138 -10.58 -23.99 -6.03
CA LEU A 138 -11.93 -24.43 -5.66
C LEU A 138 -12.78 -24.96 -6.84
N ALA A 139 -12.26 -24.88 -8.08
CA ALA A 139 -12.98 -25.23 -9.29
C ALA A 139 -14.38 -24.59 -9.36
N ASP A 140 -14.52 -23.37 -8.83
CA ASP A 140 -15.76 -22.62 -8.94
C ASP A 140 -15.92 -22.20 -10.40
N LYS A 141 -16.74 -22.95 -11.12
CA LYS A 141 -16.99 -22.74 -12.54
C LYS A 141 -17.54 -21.33 -12.81
N ASN A 142 -18.33 -20.76 -11.90
CA ASN A 142 -18.86 -19.42 -12.09
C ASN A 142 -17.77 -18.36 -11.91
N ALA A 143 -16.91 -18.51 -10.90
CA ALA A 143 -15.80 -17.60 -10.67
C ALA A 143 -14.78 -17.64 -11.82
N LEU A 144 -14.47 -18.82 -12.34
CA LEU A 144 -13.57 -18.98 -13.50
C LEU A 144 -14.13 -18.34 -14.77
N VAL A 145 -15.43 -18.45 -15.04
CA VAL A 145 -16.08 -17.82 -16.20
C VAL A 145 -16.18 -16.30 -16.05
N MET A 146 -16.33 -15.78 -14.83
CA MET A 146 -16.29 -14.33 -14.59
C MET A 146 -14.87 -13.76 -14.77
N ALA A 147 -13.85 -14.46 -14.28
CA ALA A 147 -12.46 -14.03 -14.39
C ALA A 147 -11.91 -14.16 -15.83
N TYR A 148 -12.32 -15.20 -16.55
CA TYR A 148 -11.90 -15.45 -17.93
C TYR A 148 -13.12 -15.76 -18.80
N PRO A 149 -13.83 -14.72 -19.28
CA PRO A 149 -15.04 -14.89 -20.10
C PRO A 149 -14.79 -15.65 -21.40
N ASP A 150 -13.55 -15.60 -21.88
CA ASP A 150 -13.11 -16.23 -23.13
C ASP A 150 -12.40 -17.58 -22.92
N ALA A 151 -12.43 -18.13 -21.70
CA ALA A 151 -11.82 -19.44 -21.42
C ALA A 151 -12.56 -20.56 -22.17
N ASP A 152 -11.80 -21.48 -22.76
CA ASP A 152 -12.35 -22.69 -23.38
C ASP A 152 -12.82 -23.64 -22.26
N LEU A 153 -14.12 -23.90 -22.21
CA LEU A 153 -14.77 -24.70 -21.17
C LEU A 153 -14.98 -26.16 -21.60
N GLU A 154 -14.44 -26.57 -22.75
CA GLU A 154 -14.54 -27.93 -23.31
C GLU A 154 -13.38 -28.86 -22.93
#